data_AF-A0A5C9BV91-F1
#
_entry.id   AF-A0A5C9BV91-F1
#
_cell.length_a   1.000
_cell.length_b   1.000
_cell.length_c   1.000
_cell.angle_alpha   90.00
_cell.angle_beta   90.00
_cell.angle_gamma   90.00
#
_symmetry.space_group_name_H-M   'P 1'
#
loop_
_entity.id
_entity.type
_entity.pdbx_description
1 polymer ?
#
loop_
_entity_poly.entity_id
_entity_poly.type
_entity_poly.pdbx_seq_one_letter_code
_entity_poly.pdbx_strand_id
1 'polypeptide(L)'
;MRVLGLDIGGANIKAATDSAEALSIPLEIWRSPDRLIDVLVPIMDRFSQAEMLAVTMTAELADCFATKADGIDRVLRTIEVVAGKRPICVWQTSGEFVSTHEAREEPRLTAAANWHALATFVGRLSPRGASRWSMAYRCRRAARTSNVCNRVNWSTAESDALRCVP
;
A
#
# COMPACT_ATOMS: atom_id res chain seq x y z
N MET A 1 -6.40 -17.72 6.09
CA MET A 1 -6.58 -16.35 5.59
C MET A 1 -5.97 -16.24 4.21
N ARG A 2 -6.79 -16.22 3.17
CA ARG A 2 -6.34 -16.01 1.78
C ARG A 2 -6.31 -14.52 1.46
N VAL A 3 -5.18 -14.02 0.95
CA VAL A 3 -5.01 -12.60 0.63
C VAL A 3 -4.94 -12.43 -0.89
N LEU A 4 -5.69 -11.45 -1.40
CA LEU A 4 -5.56 -10.97 -2.76
C LEU A 4 -4.75 -9.69 -2.79
N GLY A 5 -3.55 -9.75 -3.36
CA GLY A 5 -2.75 -8.58 -3.69
C GLY A 5 -3.30 -7.89 -4.93
N LEU A 6 -3.53 -6.58 -4.85
CA LEU A 6 -3.94 -5.72 -5.96
C LEU A 6 -2.91 -4.61 -6.15
N ASP A 7 -2.43 -4.44 -7.39
CA ASP A 7 -1.66 -3.26 -7.83
C ASP A 7 -2.49 -2.51 -8.85
N ILE A 8 -3.07 -1.39 -8.42
CA ILE A 8 -3.90 -0.52 -9.26
C ILE A 8 -2.97 0.45 -9.97
N GLY A 9 -2.51 0.07 -11.16
CA GLY A 9 -1.66 0.89 -12.01
C GLY A 9 -2.46 1.78 -12.96
N GLY A 10 -1.82 2.85 -13.44
CA GLY A 10 -2.45 3.76 -14.41
C GLY A 10 -2.74 3.12 -15.77
N ALA A 11 -1.99 2.08 -16.17
CA ALA A 11 -2.11 1.39 -17.45
C ALA A 11 -2.55 -0.08 -17.34
N ASN A 12 -2.41 -0.67 -16.16
CA ASN A 12 -2.68 -2.09 -15.91
C ASN A 12 -3.15 -2.27 -14.48
N ILE A 13 -4.14 -3.13 -14.31
CA ILE A 13 -4.55 -3.66 -13.00
C ILE A 13 -3.93 -5.05 -12.86
N LYS A 14 -3.18 -5.27 -11.77
CA LYS A 14 -2.57 -6.57 -11.49
C LYS A 14 -3.18 -7.16 -10.23
N ALA A 15 -3.35 -8.47 -10.24
CA ALA A 15 -3.85 -9.22 -9.10
C ALA A 15 -2.98 -10.47 -8.89
N ALA A 16 -2.70 -10.81 -7.63
CA ALA A 16 -1.94 -12.01 -7.28
C ALA A 16 -2.34 -12.57 -5.91
N THR A 17 -2.24 -13.89 -5.75
CA THR A 17 -2.43 -14.59 -4.47
C THR A 17 -1.12 -15.18 -3.97
N ASP A 18 -1.11 -15.61 -2.71
CA ASP A 18 -0.01 -16.40 -2.11
C ASP A 18 0.12 -17.80 -2.74
N SER A 19 -0.92 -18.29 -3.41
CA SER A 19 -0.94 -19.59 -4.10
C SER A 19 -0.40 -19.54 -5.54
N ALA A 20 0.41 -18.53 -5.87
CA ALA A 20 1.05 -18.32 -7.18
C ALA A 20 0.08 -18.09 -8.38
N GLU A 21 -1.19 -17.79 -8.12
CA GLU A 21 -2.07 -17.32 -9.18
C GLU A 21 -1.87 -15.81 -9.37
N ALA A 22 -1.67 -15.38 -10.61
CA ALA A 22 -1.48 -13.97 -10.94
C ALA A 22 -2.10 -13.63 -12.30
N LEU A 23 -2.53 -12.37 -12.44
CA LEU A 23 -3.02 -11.82 -13.70
C LEU A 23 -2.67 -10.34 -13.84
N SER A 24 -2.71 -9.86 -15.08
CA SER A 24 -2.55 -8.46 -15.44
C SER A 24 -3.57 -8.12 -16.52
N ILE A 25 -4.45 -7.16 -16.24
CA ILE A 25 -5.47 -6.69 -17.17
C ILE A 25 -5.12 -5.26 -17.59
N PRO A 26 -4.99 -4.98 -18.90
CA PRO A 26 -4.81 -3.62 -19.38
C PRO A 26 -6.00 -2.73 -19.02
N LEU A 27 -5.73 -1.55 -18.47
CA LEU A 27 -6.71 -0.50 -18.23
C LEU A 27 -5.99 0.85 -18.21
N GLU A 28 -6.27 1.68 -19.20
CA GLU A 28 -5.76 3.05 -19.28
C GLU A 28 -6.64 3.99 -18.44
N ILE A 29 -6.34 4.10 -17.14
CA ILE A 29 -7.12 4.91 -16.20
C ILE A 29 -7.19 6.37 -16.62
N TRP A 30 -6.13 6.91 -17.24
CA TRP A 30 -6.13 8.29 -17.73
C TRP A 30 -7.14 8.56 -18.85
N ARG A 31 -7.59 7.53 -19.58
CA ARG A 31 -8.63 7.66 -20.62
C ARG A 31 -10.02 7.29 -20.10
N SER A 32 -10.10 6.35 -19.18
CA SER A 32 -11.37 5.76 -18.76
C SER A 32 -11.37 5.42 -17.27
N PRO A 33 -11.29 6.42 -16.38
CA PRO A 33 -11.19 6.19 -14.94
C PRO A 33 -12.43 5.49 -14.36
N ASP A 34 -13.59 5.66 -15.00
CA ASP A 34 -14.85 5.04 -14.60
C ASP A 34 -14.92 3.53 -14.88
N ARG A 35 -14.03 3.02 -15.75
CA ARG A 35 -13.97 1.60 -16.13
C ARG A 35 -13.24 0.73 -15.10
N LEU A 36 -12.70 1.31 -14.03
CA LEU A 36 -11.99 0.55 -13.00
C LEU A 36 -12.87 -0.51 -12.36
N ILE A 37 -14.14 -0.20 -12.10
CA ILE A 37 -15.09 -1.17 -11.51
C ILE A 37 -15.33 -2.37 -12.44
N ASP A 38 -15.44 -2.12 -13.74
CA ASP A 38 -15.69 -3.15 -14.76
C ASP A 38 -14.54 -4.15 -14.86
N VAL A 39 -13.32 -3.72 -14.52
CA VAL A 39 -12.14 -4.59 -14.46
C VAL A 39 -12.05 -5.30 -13.11
N LEU A 40 -12.37 -4.62 -12.01
CA LEU A 40 -12.25 -5.19 -10.67
C LEU A 40 -13.31 -6.26 -10.36
N VAL A 41 -14.54 -6.14 -10.87
CA VAL A 41 -15.60 -7.13 -10.61
C VAL A 41 -15.20 -8.54 -11.09
N PRO A 42 -14.78 -8.75 -12.35
CA PRO A 42 -14.32 -10.07 -12.81
C PRO A 42 -13.10 -10.60 -12.03
N ILE A 43 -12.21 -9.71 -11.58
CA ILE A 43 -11.08 -10.09 -10.71
C ILE A 43 -11.62 -10.61 -9.37
N MET A 44 -12.57 -9.90 -8.74
CA MET A 44 -13.15 -10.33 -7.46
C MET A 44 -13.87 -11.68 -7.57
N ASP A 45 -14.55 -11.93 -8.69
CA ASP A 45 -15.25 -13.20 -8.94
C ASP A 45 -14.25 -14.36 -9.08
N ARG A 46 -13.19 -14.14 -9.86
CA ARG A 46 -12.11 -15.12 -10.04
C ARG A 46 -11.43 -15.47 -8.72
N PHE A 47 -11.18 -14.46 -7.89
CA PHE A 47 -10.54 -14.61 -6.59
C PHE A 47 -11.55 -14.58 -5.43
N SER A 48 -12.73 -15.17 -5.61
CA SER A 48 -13.83 -15.17 -4.64
C SER A 48 -13.46 -15.76 -3.27
N GLN A 49 -12.42 -16.60 -3.22
CA GLN A 49 -11.91 -17.21 -1.99
C GLN A 49 -11.03 -16.27 -1.14
N ALA A 50 -10.70 -15.08 -1.63
CA ALA A 50 -9.92 -14.11 -0.90
C ALA A 50 -10.72 -13.53 0.28
N GLU A 51 -10.14 -13.59 1.46
CA GLU A 51 -10.73 -13.09 2.71
C GLU A 51 -10.35 -11.62 2.97
N MET A 52 -9.28 -11.12 2.35
CA MET A 52 -8.74 -9.77 2.52
C MET A 52 -8.06 -9.28 1.24
N LEU A 53 -8.08 -7.96 1.04
CA LEU A 53 -7.38 -7.28 -0.05
C LEU A 53 -6.14 -6.54 0.47
N ALA A 54 -4.98 -6.80 -0.13
CA ALA A 54 -3.76 -6.03 0.07
C ALA A 54 -3.53 -5.14 -1.16
N VAL A 55 -3.56 -3.83 -1.00
CA VAL A 55 -3.62 -2.88 -2.11
C VAL A 55 -2.37 -2.04 -2.17
N THR A 56 -1.81 -1.91 -3.37
CA THR A 56 -0.88 -0.85 -3.77
C THR A 56 -1.46 -0.09 -4.96
N MET A 57 -1.00 1.12 -5.20
CA MET A 57 -1.47 1.91 -6.34
C MET A 57 -0.37 2.80 -6.93
N THR A 58 -0.50 3.03 -8.24
CA THR A 58 0.16 4.09 -9.02
C THR A 58 -0.82 4.82 -9.94
N ALA A 59 -2.08 4.36 -10.00
CA ALA A 59 -3.15 4.94 -10.79
C ALA A 59 -3.46 6.39 -10.43
N GLU A 60 -3.27 6.79 -9.18
CA GLU A 60 -3.50 8.14 -8.68
C GLU A 60 -2.59 9.20 -9.31
N LEU A 61 -1.57 8.77 -10.06
CA LEU A 61 -0.69 9.64 -10.84
C LEU A 61 -1.23 9.94 -12.24
N ALA A 62 -2.35 9.34 -12.65
CA ALA A 62 -2.94 9.57 -13.96
C ALA A 62 -3.43 11.01 -14.12
N ASP A 63 -3.18 11.59 -15.31
CA ASP A 63 -3.51 13.00 -15.62
C ASP A 63 -5.02 13.31 -15.58
N CYS A 64 -5.88 12.30 -15.51
CA CYS A 64 -7.32 12.47 -15.35
C CYS A 64 -7.73 12.94 -13.95
N PHE A 65 -6.83 12.88 -12.96
CA PHE A 65 -7.11 13.33 -11.60
C PHE A 65 -6.53 14.72 -11.34
N ALA A 66 -7.32 15.59 -10.72
CA ALA A 66 -6.88 16.95 -10.38
C ALA A 66 -5.73 16.94 -9.36
N THR A 67 -5.76 16.01 -8.40
CA THR A 67 -4.68 15.78 -7.44
C THR A 67 -4.47 14.29 -7.17
N LYS A 68 -3.31 13.94 -6.60
CA LYS A 68 -3.03 12.58 -6.11
C LYS A 68 -4.05 12.14 -5.06
N ALA A 69 -4.52 13.06 -4.22
CA ALA A 69 -5.51 12.77 -3.20
C ALA A 69 -6.85 12.38 -3.83
N ASP A 70 -7.27 13.09 -4.89
CA ASP A 70 -8.49 12.76 -5.64
C ASP A 70 -8.38 11.40 -6.31
N GLY A 71 -7.23 11.10 -6.92
CA GLY A 71 -6.95 9.80 -7.51
C GLY A 71 -6.99 8.66 -6.50
N ILE A 72 -6.37 8.84 -5.32
CA ILE A 72 -6.41 7.86 -4.23
C ILE A 72 -7.84 7.63 -3.76
N ASP A 73 -8.61 8.70 -3.52
CA ASP A 73 -9.99 8.57 -3.06
C ASP A 73 -10.85 7.83 -4.10
N ARG A 74 -10.69 8.15 -5.40
CA ARG A 74 -11.43 7.48 -6.47
C ARG A 74 -11.11 5.98 -6.55
N VAL A 75 -9.82 5.62 -6.48
CA VAL A 75 -9.36 4.23 -6.49
C VAL A 75 -9.91 3.49 -5.27
N LEU A 76 -9.75 4.05 -4.07
CA LEU A 76 -10.17 3.41 -2.82
C LEU A 76 -11.69 3.24 -2.73
N ARG A 77 -12.49 4.24 -3.16
CA ARG A 77 -13.95 4.09 -3.23
C ARG A 77 -14.36 2.93 -4.14
N THR A 78 -13.68 2.78 -5.28
CA THR A 78 -13.98 1.70 -6.22
C THR A 78 -13.63 0.34 -5.61
N ILE A 79 -12.49 0.24 -4.91
CA ILE A 79 -12.08 -0.97 -4.20
C ILE A 79 -13.07 -1.30 -3.08
N GLU A 80 -13.49 -0.32 -2.28
CA GLU A 80 -14.47 -0.49 -1.19
C GLU A 80 -15.80 -1.06 -1.72
N VAL A 81 -16.28 -0.59 -2.87
CA VAL A 81 -17.48 -1.13 -3.51
C VAL A 81 -17.30 -2.61 -3.86
N VAL A 82 -16.20 -2.99 -4.52
CA VAL A 82 -16.01 -4.39 -4.95
C VAL A 82 -15.58 -5.32 -3.82
N ALA A 83 -14.95 -4.80 -2.76
CA ALA A 83 -14.50 -5.59 -1.61
C ALA A 83 -15.66 -6.17 -0.79
N GLY A 84 -16.83 -5.52 -0.81
CA GLY A 84 -17.96 -5.92 0.03
C GLY A 84 -17.57 -5.88 1.51
N LYS A 85 -17.62 -7.03 2.20
CA LYS A 85 -17.26 -7.15 3.62
C LYS A 85 -15.78 -7.47 3.88
N ARG A 86 -15.00 -7.71 2.83
CA ARG A 86 -13.59 -8.10 2.97
C ARG A 86 -12.76 -6.90 3.45
N PRO A 87 -11.89 -7.07 4.47
CA PRO A 87 -10.99 -6.00 4.88
C PRO A 87 -10.05 -5.58 3.75
N ILE A 88 -9.71 -4.28 3.74
CA ILE A 88 -8.78 -3.68 2.79
C ILE A 88 -7.60 -3.12 3.56
N CYS A 89 -6.40 -3.54 3.18
CA CYS A 89 -5.14 -3.07 3.73
C CYS A 89 -4.35 -2.39 2.62
N VAL A 90 -4.11 -1.09 2.75
CA VAL A 90 -3.39 -0.28 1.76
C VAL A 90 -1.93 -0.14 2.17
N TRP A 91 -1.00 -0.46 1.29
CA TRP A 91 0.43 -0.32 1.55
C TRP A 91 0.88 1.12 1.37
N GLN A 92 1.71 1.59 2.29
CA GLN A 92 2.33 2.91 2.22
C GLN A 92 3.85 2.83 2.08
N THR A 93 4.45 3.89 1.56
CA THR A 93 5.91 4.09 1.49
C THR A 93 6.58 4.18 2.87
N SER A 94 5.81 4.29 3.96
CA SER A 94 6.28 4.10 5.34
C SER A 94 6.66 2.65 5.65
N GLY A 95 6.25 1.69 4.82
CA GLY A 95 6.51 0.25 5.01
C GLY A 95 5.45 -0.45 5.88
N GLU A 96 4.27 0.14 6.01
CA GLU A 96 3.16 -0.37 6.81
C GLU A 96 1.90 -0.50 5.96
N PHE A 97 1.05 -1.47 6.31
CA PHE A 97 -0.33 -1.53 5.82
C PHE A 97 -1.24 -0.70 6.73
N VAL A 98 -2.12 0.07 6.12
CA VAL A 98 -3.08 0.94 6.82
C VAL A 98 -4.50 0.73 6.29
N SER A 99 -5.49 1.25 7.01
CA SER A 99 -6.88 1.29 6.54
C SER A 99 -7.05 2.23 5.34
N THR A 100 -8.17 2.08 4.60
CA THR A 100 -8.50 3.01 3.50
C THR A 100 -8.75 4.44 3.99
N HIS A 101 -9.18 4.61 5.24
CA HIS A 101 -9.31 5.92 5.87
C HIS A 101 -7.93 6.56 6.08
N GLU A 102 -7.01 5.87 6.76
CA GLU A 102 -5.64 6.38 6.98
C GLU A 102 -4.87 6.60 5.67
N ALA A 103 -5.13 5.79 4.64
CA ALA A 103 -4.54 5.96 3.33
C ALA A 103 -4.94 7.29 2.66
N ARG A 104 -6.17 7.77 2.90
CA ARG A 104 -6.67 9.07 2.42
C ARG A 104 -6.11 10.24 3.21
N GLU A 105 -5.87 10.07 4.50
CA GLU A 105 -5.27 11.09 5.38
C GLU A 105 -3.79 11.35 5.06
N GLU A 106 -3.09 10.36 4.48
CA GLU A 106 -1.68 10.48 4.11
C GLU A 106 -1.40 10.22 2.61
N PRO A 107 -1.93 11.03 1.68
CA PRO A 107 -1.80 10.80 0.24
C PRO A 107 -0.35 10.68 -0.24
N ARG A 108 0.56 11.42 0.40
CA ARG A 108 2.00 11.39 0.07
C ARG A 108 2.64 10.04 0.37
N LEU A 109 2.17 9.33 1.39
CA LEU A 109 2.69 8.03 1.76
C LEU A 109 2.05 6.91 0.92
N THR A 110 0.77 7.08 0.56
CA THR A 110 -0.01 6.12 -0.22
C THR A 110 0.34 6.12 -1.70
N ALA A 111 0.62 7.30 -2.28
CA ALA A 111 0.91 7.43 -3.70
C ALA A 111 2.22 6.72 -4.08
N ALA A 112 2.20 6.06 -5.24
CA ALA A 112 3.32 5.36 -5.84
C ALA A 112 4.01 4.37 -4.90
N ALA A 113 3.25 3.69 -4.03
CA ALA A 113 3.82 2.83 -3.01
C ALA A 113 4.20 1.41 -3.53
N ASN A 114 3.86 1.08 -4.78
CA ASN A 114 4.07 -0.25 -5.35
C ASN A 114 5.56 -0.64 -5.50
N TRP A 115 6.43 0.27 -5.93
CA TRP A 115 7.88 0.01 -6.00
C TRP A 115 8.46 -0.25 -4.61
N HIS A 116 7.98 0.49 -3.60
CA HIS A 116 8.42 0.34 -2.22
C HIS A 116 7.96 -1.01 -1.65
N ALA A 117 6.74 -1.45 -1.98
CA ALA A 117 6.25 -2.78 -1.63
C ALA A 117 7.15 -3.88 -2.20
N LEU A 118 7.46 -3.81 -3.50
CA LEU A 118 8.31 -4.79 -4.16
C LEU A 118 9.74 -4.78 -3.59
N ALA A 119 10.34 -3.61 -3.41
CA ALA A 119 11.68 -3.48 -2.84
C ALA A 119 11.74 -4.00 -1.39
N THR A 120 10.71 -3.72 -0.58
CA THR A 120 10.60 -4.24 0.78
C THR A 120 10.48 -5.77 0.78
N PHE A 121 9.68 -6.32 -0.13
CA PHE A 121 9.51 -7.77 -0.27
C PHE A 121 10.81 -8.46 -0.70
N VAL A 122 11.40 -8.04 -1.83
CA VAL A 122 12.64 -8.62 -2.35
C VAL A 122 13.80 -8.45 -1.36
N GLY A 123 13.86 -7.32 -0.65
CA GLY A 123 14.85 -7.09 0.39
C GLY A 123 14.81 -8.15 1.49
N ARG A 124 13.64 -8.69 1.85
CA ARG A 124 13.52 -9.77 2.85
C ARG A 124 13.98 -11.14 2.33
N LEU A 125 13.99 -11.33 1.01
CA LEU A 125 14.44 -12.58 0.38
C LEU A 125 15.95 -12.63 0.17
N SER A 126 16.64 -11.49 0.30
CA SER A 126 18.09 -11.43 0.16
C SER A 126 18.78 -11.91 1.45
N PRO A 127 19.74 -12.86 1.38
CA PRO A 127 20.49 -13.34 2.56
C PRO A 127 21.24 -12.23 3.33
N ARG A 128 21.53 -11.10 2.67
CA ARG A 128 22.17 -9.90 3.25
C ARG A 128 21.21 -8.72 3.39
N GLY A 129 19.94 -8.91 3.03
CA GLY A 129 18.94 -7.87 3.05
C GLY A 129 18.45 -7.61 4.46
N ALA A 130 19.04 -6.63 5.12
CA ALA A 130 18.38 -6.02 6.26
C ALA A 130 17.14 -5.28 5.73
N SER A 131 15.94 -5.80 5.92
CA SER A 131 14.70 -5.03 5.71
C SER A 131 14.55 -3.98 6.82
N ARG A 132 15.57 -3.13 7.00
CA ARG A 132 15.66 -2.08 8.03
C ARG A 132 15.15 -0.72 7.53
N TRP A 133 14.50 -0.66 6.36
CA TRP A 133 13.88 0.56 5.82
C TRP A 133 12.78 1.14 6.72
N SER A 134 12.18 0.32 7.59
CA SER A 134 11.07 0.73 8.49
C SER A 134 11.48 1.60 9.69
N MET A 135 12.77 1.80 9.95
CA MET A 135 13.23 2.48 11.17
C MET A 135 13.13 4.01 11.07
N ALA A 136 13.21 4.58 9.85
CA ALA A 136 13.15 6.03 9.63
C ALA A 136 11.72 6.61 9.70
N TYR A 137 10.67 5.82 9.44
CA TYR A 137 9.29 6.30 9.41
C TYR A 137 8.53 6.12 10.73
N ARG A 138 8.83 5.07 11.52
CA ARG A 138 8.22 4.88 12.86
C ARG A 138 8.41 6.07 13.80
N CYS A 139 9.52 6.80 13.65
CA CYS A 139 9.82 7.96 14.48
C CYS A 139 8.88 9.16 14.24
N ARG A 140 8.23 9.28 13.06
CA ARG A 140 7.27 10.37 12.77
C ARG A 140 5.88 10.13 13.34
N ARG A 141 5.44 8.86 13.46
CA ARG A 141 4.11 8.52 13.99
C ARG A 141 4.04 8.76 15.50
N ALA A 142 5.11 8.43 16.23
CA ALA A 142 5.22 8.71 17.66
C ALA A 142 5.21 10.22 17.99
N ALA A 143 5.73 11.07 17.10
CA ALA A 143 5.80 12.52 17.29
C ALA A 143 4.47 13.27 17.08
N ARG A 144 3.43 12.63 16.51
CA ARG A 144 2.10 13.25 16.36
C ARG A 144 1.14 12.94 17.51
N THR A 145 1.44 11.91 18.32
CA THR A 145 0.57 11.47 19.41
C THR A 145 1.05 11.89 20.80
N SER A 146 2.21 12.53 20.93
CA SER A 146 2.68 13.07 22.22
C SER A 146 3.29 14.46 22.06
N ASN A 147 2.78 15.40 22.85
CA ASN A 147 3.29 16.77 22.96
C ASN A 147 4.63 16.84 23.73
N VAL A 148 5.45 15.79 23.67
CA VAL A 148 6.62 15.60 24.53
C VAL A 148 7.73 14.88 23.75
N CYS A 149 8.57 15.63 23.03
CA CYS A 149 10.00 15.32 22.95
C CYS A 149 10.77 16.44 22.26
N ASN A 150 11.10 17.47 23.04
CA ASN A 150 12.24 18.33 22.75
C ASN A 150 13.52 17.59 23.18
N ARG A 151 14.51 17.54 22.28
CA ARG A 151 15.91 17.06 22.48
C ARG A 151 16.08 15.57 22.83
N VAL A 152 16.35 14.76 21.81
CA VAL A 152 17.24 13.60 21.94
C VAL A 152 18.47 13.88 21.06
N ASN A 153 19.65 13.75 21.66
CA ASN A 153 20.94 13.99 21.02
C ASN A 153 21.34 12.71 20.26
N TRP A 154 21.56 12.82 18.94
CA TRP A 154 21.54 11.68 18.01
C TRP A 154 22.88 10.96 17.81
N SER A 155 23.88 11.16 18.68
CA SER A 155 25.20 10.51 18.54
C SER A 155 25.41 9.28 19.42
N THR A 156 24.49 8.95 20.35
CA THR A 156 24.67 7.82 21.30
C THR A 156 23.65 6.70 21.14
N ALA A 157 22.71 6.79 20.19
CA ALA A 157 21.64 5.81 20.02
C ALA A 157 22.03 4.53 19.24
N GLU A 158 23.27 4.41 18.77
CA GLU A 158 23.75 3.21 18.05
C GLU A 158 23.97 1.99 18.96
N SER A 159 24.17 2.19 20.27
CA SER A 159 24.56 1.11 21.19
C SER A 159 23.38 0.33 21.81
N ASP A 160 22.19 0.94 21.88
CA ASP A 160 21.05 0.37 22.62
C ASP A 160 20.04 -0.38 21.74
N ALA A 161 20.22 -0.36 20.42
CA ALA A 161 19.34 -1.06 19.46
C ALA A 161 19.46 -2.60 19.49
N LEU A 162 20.32 -3.16 20.36
CA LEU A 162 20.51 -4.61 20.55
C LEU A 162 19.75 -5.20 21.76
N ARG A 163 19.01 -4.40 22.55
CA ARG A 163 18.38 -4.88 23.79
C ARG A 163 16.85 -4.97 23.81
N CYS A 164 16.16 -4.79 22.68
CA CYS A 164 14.71 -4.92 22.63
C CYS A 164 14.29 -6.03 21.65
N VAL A 165 14.46 -7.27 22.10
CA VAL A 165 13.73 -8.44 21.61
C VAL A 165 12.99 -8.99 22.84
N PRO A 166 11.66 -9.13 22.83
CA PRO A 166 11.01 -10.09 23.71
C PRO A 166 11.27 -11.52 23.23
#